data_AF-A0AB32X1T5-F1
#
_entry.id   AF-A0AB32X1T5-F1
#
_cell.length_a   1.000
_cell.length_b   1.000
_cell.length_c   1.000
_cell.angle_alpha   90.00
_cell.angle_beta   90.00
_cell.angle_gamma   90.00
#
_symmetry.space_group_name_H-M   'P 1'
#
loop_
_entity.id
_entity.type
_entity.pdbx_description
1 polymer ?
#
loop_
_entity_poly.entity_id
_entity_poly.type
_entity_poly.pdbx_seq_one_letter_code
_entity_poly.pdbx_strand_id
1 'polypeptide(L)'
;MQNLSNLKGQLYISELHDVDEAQYAWEAKLSSKLDLENLELKWSKDFNINLRRKEVEKEVLNLDQPHKDIKELAINYYARIEFPDWVEDDSFKNLQVLRHEDSHNCTLLPAVGKLPLLKHLYAKGMRSVISVGNEFHGVNGPNVFPSLETLHFENMFEWKEWKLCEVDEQEKLVIHRCQELVVSISNLPMLCELEIDGCKEVVFESYDDIWTLYIGNCENLRCLLDNKENINFRSTSILQSLDIGYCEALKSLSSSEALPNLHHLQCLTIRNCQRVQYSFGERGFPTNLTSPSVDDPNISKAVMEWGSHRPKSLTKLNISGSNCTDVVSFPQEEIGMKLPPSLTNLIIRDFKNLRKLSSNGFQNLTSLQSLWIDNCPKLRSIPRKEMLPSLLQLSITVCPMLKKSFVNGTNLCPPKEKTIDGKTVPNPNNLFWHRQDQLLKIGIMTSEHIIPMISSAKTFKDVWDHLSTALASASTSRTMGLTDQLANITKGTMTVSEYIGKIRSIVDELALARSVVPNTNLILHVLNGVGSEYKEIAATVQARNTPISLKELHDKLIEYEFFLA
;
A
#
# COMPACT_ATOMS: atom_id res chain seq x y z
N MET A 1 2.90 33.05 -23.36
CA MET A 1 4.27 32.49 -23.53
C MET A 1 5.20 33.39 -24.34
N GLN A 2 4.73 34.01 -25.43
CA GLN A 2 5.55 34.83 -26.36
C GLN A 2 6.46 35.90 -25.71
N ASN A 3 6.00 36.58 -24.65
CA ASN A 3 6.74 37.67 -23.99
C ASN A 3 7.62 37.22 -22.81
N LEU A 4 7.77 35.91 -22.59
CA LEU A 4 8.50 35.34 -21.46
C LEU A 4 9.87 34.79 -21.89
N SER A 5 10.72 35.64 -22.49
CA SER A 5 12.04 35.23 -23.01
C SER A 5 13.07 34.92 -21.91
N ASN A 6 12.87 35.46 -20.70
CA ASN A 6 13.82 35.32 -19.57
C ASN A 6 13.40 34.24 -18.57
N LEU A 7 12.54 33.30 -18.98
CA LEU A 7 12.15 32.16 -18.16
C LEU A 7 13.38 31.31 -17.84
N LYS A 8 13.56 30.98 -16.56
CA LYS A 8 14.66 30.17 -16.06
C LYS A 8 14.16 28.98 -15.26
N GLY A 9 14.94 27.90 -15.22
CA GLY A 9 14.64 26.75 -14.39
C GLY A 9 13.60 25.82 -15.00
N GLN A 10 12.38 25.79 -14.46
CA GLN A 10 11.37 24.80 -14.84
C GLN A 10 10.16 25.45 -15.50
N LEU A 11 9.63 24.79 -16.54
CA LEU A 11 8.42 25.18 -17.24
C LEU A 11 7.50 23.98 -17.37
N TYR A 12 6.28 24.13 -16.86
CA TYR A 12 5.22 23.14 -16.94
C TYR A 12 4.08 23.70 -17.78
N ILE A 13 3.71 22.99 -18.85
CA ILE A 13 2.60 23.35 -19.73
C ILE A 13 1.62 22.19 -19.76
N SER A 14 0.42 22.38 -19.21
CA SER A 14 -0.68 21.42 -19.25
C SER A 14 -1.78 21.83 -20.21
N GLU A 15 -2.72 20.92 -20.40
CA GLU A 15 -3.88 21.12 -21.27
C GLU A 15 -3.50 21.45 -22.73
N LEU A 16 -2.38 20.92 -23.22
CA LEU A 16 -1.89 21.16 -24.60
C LEU A 16 -2.83 20.68 -25.72
N HIS A 17 -3.91 19.97 -25.37
CA HIS A 17 -4.97 19.57 -26.31
C HIS A 17 -5.94 20.72 -26.65
N ASP A 18 -5.95 21.80 -25.85
CA ASP A 18 -6.76 23.00 -26.09
C ASP A 18 -6.13 23.96 -27.12
N VAL A 19 -4.94 23.64 -27.63
CA VAL A 19 -4.30 24.42 -28.69
C VAL A 19 -5.09 24.24 -29.98
N ASP A 20 -5.78 25.30 -30.41
CA ASP A 20 -6.63 25.27 -31.60
C ASP A 20 -5.84 25.08 -32.90
N GLU A 21 -4.69 25.76 -33.01
CA GLU A 21 -3.81 25.76 -34.17
C GLU A 21 -2.36 25.64 -33.72
N ALA A 22 -1.59 24.75 -34.36
CA ALA A 22 -0.22 24.47 -33.96
C ALA A 22 0.73 25.67 -34.07
N GLN A 23 0.37 26.68 -34.88
CA GLN A 23 1.11 27.94 -34.97
C GLN A 23 1.19 28.69 -33.63
N TYR A 24 0.21 28.53 -32.74
CA TYR A 24 0.25 29.17 -31.42
C TYR A 24 1.30 28.52 -30.51
N ALA A 25 1.64 27.25 -30.74
CA ALA A 25 2.78 26.63 -30.07
C ALA A 25 4.09 27.27 -30.53
N TRP A 26 4.26 27.53 -31.83
CA TRP A 26 5.43 28.25 -32.35
C TRP A 26 5.59 29.65 -31.71
N GLU A 27 4.50 30.35 -31.43
CA GLU A 27 4.54 31.65 -30.75
C GLU A 27 5.04 31.58 -29.30
N ALA A 28 5.00 30.40 -28.66
CA ALA A 28 5.59 30.20 -27.35
C ALA A 28 7.12 30.32 -27.39
N LYS A 29 7.76 30.06 -28.54
CA LYS A 29 9.20 30.20 -28.78
C LYS A 29 10.03 29.49 -27.71
N LEU A 30 9.81 28.20 -27.47
CA LEU A 30 10.58 27.43 -26.48
C LEU A 30 12.07 27.38 -26.82
N SER A 31 12.40 27.29 -28.11
CA SER A 31 13.78 27.37 -28.62
C SER A 31 14.53 28.64 -28.26
N SER A 32 13.84 29.73 -27.88
CA SER A 32 14.49 31.00 -27.49
C SER A 32 14.76 31.13 -25.99
N LYS A 33 14.34 30.17 -25.17
CA LYS A 33 14.44 30.22 -23.70
C LYS A 33 15.71 29.52 -23.23
N LEU A 34 16.82 30.23 -23.35
CA LEU A 34 18.17 29.70 -23.12
C LEU A 34 18.42 29.21 -21.69
N ASP A 35 17.75 29.81 -20.70
CA ASP A 35 17.94 29.51 -19.27
C ASP A 35 16.98 28.42 -18.75
N LEU A 36 16.20 27.80 -19.64
CA LEU A 36 15.27 26.74 -19.27
C LEU A 36 16.01 25.41 -19.10
N GLU A 37 15.89 24.80 -17.93
CA GLU A 37 16.54 23.53 -17.60
C GLU A 37 15.56 22.35 -17.69
N ASN A 38 14.31 22.51 -17.23
CA ASN A 38 13.34 21.43 -17.18
C ASN A 38 12.07 21.83 -17.91
N LEU A 39 11.59 20.96 -18.79
CA LEU A 39 10.36 21.16 -19.55
C LEU A 39 9.42 19.98 -19.35
N GLU A 40 8.20 20.26 -18.90
CA GLU A 40 7.11 19.29 -18.84
C GLU A 40 5.96 19.73 -19.74
N LEU A 41 5.58 18.85 -20.67
CA LEU A 41 4.49 19.04 -21.63
C LEU A 41 3.42 17.98 -21.37
N LYS A 42 2.22 18.43 -21.06
CA LYS A 42 1.12 17.55 -20.63
C LYS A 42 -0.16 17.81 -21.40
N TRP A 43 -0.73 16.72 -21.93
CA TRP A 43 -2.05 16.71 -22.55
C TRP A 43 -3.11 16.15 -21.59
N SER A 44 -4.37 16.19 -22.03
CA SER A 44 -5.47 15.57 -21.29
C SER A 44 -5.26 14.07 -21.14
N LYS A 45 -5.58 13.57 -19.94
CA LYS A 45 -5.71 12.13 -19.67
C LYS A 45 -6.90 11.49 -20.39
N ASP A 46 -7.83 12.28 -20.93
CA ASP A 46 -8.94 11.78 -21.74
C ASP A 46 -8.48 11.62 -23.19
N PHE A 47 -8.42 10.37 -23.66
CA PHE A 47 -8.01 10.02 -25.03
C PHE A 47 -9.16 10.05 -26.03
N ASN A 48 -10.33 10.60 -25.68
CA ASN A 48 -11.47 10.71 -26.57
C ASN A 48 -11.11 11.48 -27.85
N ILE A 49 -11.21 10.78 -28.99
CA ILE A 49 -10.86 11.27 -30.32
C ILE A 49 -11.67 12.52 -30.71
N ASN A 50 -12.87 12.69 -30.14
CA ASN A 50 -13.72 13.85 -30.43
C ASN A 50 -13.24 15.15 -29.75
N LEU A 51 -12.38 15.05 -28.72
CA LEU A 51 -11.83 16.20 -27.99
C LEU A 51 -10.39 16.53 -28.43
N ARG A 52 -9.66 15.57 -29.00
CA ARG A 52 -8.23 15.71 -29.30
C ARG A 52 -7.98 15.76 -30.80
N ARG A 53 -7.61 16.93 -31.32
CA ARG A 53 -7.27 17.14 -32.74
C ARG A 53 -5.93 16.50 -33.06
N LYS A 54 -5.99 15.22 -33.44
CA LYS A 54 -5.32 14.73 -34.65
C LYS A 54 -3.87 15.20 -34.97
N GLU A 55 -3.62 15.41 -36.24
CA GLU A 55 -3.60 16.83 -36.62
C GLU A 55 -2.59 17.71 -35.87
N VAL A 56 -3.19 18.57 -35.03
CA VAL A 56 -2.56 19.65 -34.29
C VAL A 56 -1.57 19.16 -33.24
N GLU A 57 -1.82 18.05 -32.56
CA GLU A 57 -0.92 17.60 -31.48
C GLU A 57 0.46 17.18 -31.98
N LYS A 58 0.51 16.52 -33.14
CA LYS A 58 1.80 16.18 -33.77
C LYS A 58 2.54 17.46 -34.16
N GLU A 59 1.81 18.42 -34.72
CA GLU A 59 2.39 19.69 -35.14
C GLU A 59 2.84 20.57 -33.97
N VAL A 60 2.13 20.58 -32.83
CA VAL A 60 2.51 21.33 -31.63
C VAL A 60 3.89 20.94 -31.14
N LEU A 61 4.14 19.63 -31.04
CA LEU A 61 5.46 19.13 -30.65
C LEU A 61 6.52 19.32 -31.74
N ASN A 62 6.15 19.21 -33.03
CA ASN A 62 7.10 19.38 -34.13
C ASN A 62 7.52 20.85 -34.33
N LEU A 63 6.61 21.80 -34.13
CA LEU A 63 6.87 23.22 -34.37
C LEU A 63 7.61 23.86 -33.18
N ASP A 64 7.32 23.47 -31.95
CA ASP A 64 7.88 24.12 -30.75
C ASP A 64 9.00 23.30 -30.11
N GLN A 65 10.07 23.03 -30.87
CA GLN A 65 11.27 22.35 -30.35
C GLN A 65 11.88 23.16 -29.20
N PRO A 66 12.15 22.54 -28.04
CA PRO A 66 12.79 23.23 -26.92
C PRO A 66 14.25 23.58 -27.21
N HIS A 67 14.79 24.49 -26.41
CA HIS A 67 16.21 24.78 -26.48
C HIS A 67 17.04 23.53 -26.15
N LYS A 68 18.19 23.37 -26.82
CA LYS A 68 19.00 22.14 -26.78
C LYS A 68 19.74 21.92 -25.45
N ASP A 69 19.79 22.96 -24.62
CA ASP A 69 20.46 22.94 -23.31
C ASP A 69 19.58 22.46 -22.15
N ILE A 70 18.35 22.04 -22.42
CA ILE A 70 17.50 21.43 -21.39
C ILE A 70 18.17 20.18 -20.80
N LYS A 71 17.96 19.99 -19.50
CA LYS A 71 18.47 18.86 -18.71
C LYS A 71 17.39 17.82 -18.44
N GLU A 72 16.13 18.23 -18.37
CA GLU A 72 14.99 17.33 -18.15
C GLU A 72 13.85 17.62 -19.12
N LEU A 73 13.33 16.56 -19.73
CA LEU A 73 12.16 16.60 -20.60
C LEU A 73 11.13 15.56 -20.11
N ALA A 74 9.91 16.02 -19.88
CA ALA A 74 8.77 15.17 -19.55
C ALA A 74 7.63 15.39 -20.56
N ILE A 75 7.14 14.30 -21.17
CA ILE A 75 6.01 14.31 -22.10
C ILE A 75 4.92 13.36 -21.58
N ASN A 76 3.76 13.92 -21.25
CA ASN A 76 2.70 13.22 -20.55
C ASN A 76 1.40 13.20 -21.37
N TYR A 77 0.78 12.02 -21.48
CA TYR A 77 -0.49 11.79 -22.18
C TYR A 77 -0.50 12.13 -23.68
N TYR A 78 0.64 12.01 -24.35
CA TYR A 78 0.72 12.27 -25.79
C TYR A 78 0.00 11.17 -26.59
N ALA A 79 -0.95 11.53 -27.45
CA ALA A 79 -1.87 10.57 -28.08
C ALA A 79 -1.45 10.11 -29.49
N ARG A 80 -0.24 10.48 -29.95
CA ARG A 80 0.25 10.03 -31.27
C ARG A 80 0.95 8.68 -31.20
N ILE A 81 1.10 8.12 -32.39
CA ILE A 81 1.77 6.83 -32.64
C ILE A 81 3.30 7.00 -32.55
N GLU A 82 3.84 8.11 -33.03
CA GLU A 82 5.28 8.38 -33.18
C GLU A 82 5.68 9.63 -32.40
N PHE A 83 6.91 9.62 -31.87
CA PHE A 83 7.55 10.80 -31.31
C PHE A 83 8.08 11.72 -32.42
N PRO A 84 8.22 13.02 -32.14
CA PRO A 84 8.95 13.93 -33.01
C PRO A 84 10.41 13.50 -33.19
N ASP A 85 10.95 13.62 -34.40
CA ASP A 85 12.34 13.31 -34.72
C ASP A 85 13.35 14.05 -33.83
N TRP A 86 12.98 15.25 -33.32
CA TRP A 86 13.87 16.02 -32.47
C TRP A 86 14.12 15.40 -31.09
N VAL A 87 13.22 14.56 -30.58
CA VAL A 87 13.43 13.85 -29.30
C VAL A 87 14.63 12.89 -29.41
N GLU A 88 14.90 12.41 -30.63
CA GLU A 88 15.98 11.50 -30.98
C GLU A 88 17.25 12.25 -31.44
N ASP A 89 17.21 13.59 -31.49
CA ASP A 89 18.27 14.42 -32.05
C ASP A 89 19.47 14.50 -31.09
N ASP A 90 20.65 14.15 -31.60
CA ASP A 90 21.92 14.10 -30.86
C ASP A 90 22.42 15.48 -30.39
N SER A 91 21.73 16.56 -30.77
CA SER A 91 22.03 17.92 -30.34
C SER A 91 21.52 18.24 -28.94
N PHE A 92 20.63 17.42 -28.35
CA PHE A 92 20.23 17.49 -26.93
C PHE A 92 21.29 16.92 -25.98
N LYS A 93 22.53 17.38 -26.12
CA LYS A 93 23.70 16.81 -25.43
C LYS A 93 23.67 16.96 -23.91
N ASN A 94 22.88 17.91 -23.41
CA ASN A 94 22.76 18.21 -21.98
C ASN A 94 21.59 17.48 -21.30
N LEU A 95 20.79 16.73 -22.06
CA LEU A 95 19.63 16.03 -21.53
C LEU A 95 20.08 14.88 -20.63
N GLN A 96 19.68 14.94 -19.36
CA GLN A 96 20.01 13.97 -18.31
C GLN A 96 18.81 13.11 -17.93
N VAL A 97 17.61 13.66 -18.01
CA VAL A 97 16.37 12.97 -17.61
C VAL A 97 15.35 13.06 -18.73
N LEU A 98 14.84 11.91 -19.14
CA LEU A 98 13.76 11.81 -20.11
C LEU A 98 12.61 11.00 -19.52
N ARG A 99 11.43 11.62 -19.41
CA ARG A 99 10.21 11.00 -18.91
C ARG A 99 9.16 11.00 -20.01
N HIS A 100 8.64 9.84 -20.30
CA HIS A 100 7.50 9.67 -21.18
C HIS A 100 6.43 8.87 -20.46
N GLU A 101 5.30 9.49 -20.15
CA GLU A 101 4.26 8.87 -19.35
C GLU A 101 2.90 8.86 -20.07
N ASP A 102 2.19 7.73 -19.96
CA ASP A 102 0.81 7.53 -20.38
C ASP A 102 0.53 7.88 -21.86
N SER A 103 1.52 7.68 -22.74
CA SER A 103 1.39 7.86 -24.18
C SER A 103 0.83 6.59 -24.85
N HIS A 104 -0.44 6.27 -24.56
CA HIS A 104 -1.04 4.96 -24.82
C HIS A 104 -0.97 4.47 -26.27
N ASN A 105 -1.15 5.37 -27.24
CA ASN A 105 -1.19 5.03 -28.67
C ASN A 105 0.18 4.87 -29.30
N CYS A 106 1.25 5.16 -28.55
CA CYS A 106 2.60 5.08 -29.06
C CYS A 106 2.99 3.61 -29.27
N THR A 107 3.47 3.29 -30.48
CA THR A 107 3.84 1.92 -30.84
C THR A 107 5.36 1.70 -30.84
N LEU A 108 6.15 2.78 -30.85
CA LEU A 108 7.61 2.76 -30.94
C LEU A 108 8.22 3.75 -29.95
N LEU A 109 9.26 3.32 -29.25
CA LEU A 109 10.06 4.21 -28.41
C LEU A 109 11.04 5.04 -29.25
N PRO A 110 11.36 6.28 -28.83
CA PRO A 110 12.28 7.13 -29.56
C PRO A 110 13.73 6.64 -29.45
N ALA A 111 14.52 6.81 -30.51
CA ALA A 111 15.92 6.41 -30.59
C ALA A 111 16.88 7.28 -29.73
N VAL A 112 16.81 7.12 -28.40
CA VAL A 112 17.52 7.99 -27.43
C VAL A 112 18.87 7.44 -26.95
N GLY A 113 19.26 6.26 -27.43
CA GLY A 113 20.52 5.59 -27.06
C GLY A 113 21.81 6.38 -27.32
N LYS A 114 21.79 7.39 -28.19
CA LYS A 114 22.97 8.22 -28.52
C LYS A 114 23.12 9.47 -27.66
N LEU A 115 22.18 9.74 -26.75
CA LEU A 115 22.25 10.91 -25.89
C LEU A 115 23.39 10.73 -24.86
N PRO A 116 24.42 11.61 -24.89
CA PRO A 116 25.68 11.33 -24.19
C PRO A 116 25.61 11.50 -22.67
N LEU A 117 24.66 12.30 -22.16
CA LEU A 117 24.53 12.60 -20.73
C LEU A 117 23.23 12.06 -20.12
N LEU A 118 22.47 11.25 -20.88
CA LEU A 118 21.20 10.71 -20.40
C LEU A 118 21.44 9.70 -19.27
N LYS A 119 21.05 10.08 -18.06
CA LYS A 119 21.21 9.29 -16.82
C LYS A 119 19.97 8.51 -16.45
N HIS A 120 18.79 9.11 -16.62
CA HIS A 120 17.54 8.49 -16.17
C HIS A 120 16.49 8.53 -17.27
N LEU A 121 15.99 7.35 -17.64
CA LEU A 121 15.00 7.17 -18.67
C LEU A 121 13.77 6.44 -18.11
N TYR A 122 12.62 7.10 -18.19
CA TYR A 122 11.34 6.57 -17.71
C TYR A 122 10.36 6.49 -18.88
N ALA A 123 9.94 5.28 -19.22
CA ALA A 123 8.91 5.01 -20.22
C ALA A 123 7.73 4.28 -19.56
N LYS A 124 6.64 5.00 -19.34
CA LYS A 124 5.49 4.53 -18.57
C LYS A 124 4.20 4.63 -19.38
N GLY A 125 3.31 3.65 -19.24
CA GLY A 125 1.94 3.71 -19.79
C GLY A 125 1.86 3.64 -21.33
N MET A 126 2.93 3.23 -22.01
CA MET A 126 2.97 3.03 -23.46
C MET A 126 2.42 1.66 -23.84
N ARG A 127 1.09 1.52 -23.78
CA ARG A 127 0.42 0.22 -23.83
C ARG A 127 0.56 -0.53 -25.16
N SER A 128 0.67 0.20 -26.27
CA SER A 128 0.73 -0.36 -27.63
C SER A 128 2.14 -0.65 -28.16
N VAL A 129 3.19 -0.47 -27.34
CA VAL A 129 4.55 -0.88 -27.71
C VAL A 129 4.64 -2.39 -27.67
N ILE A 130 4.99 -3.01 -28.80
CA ILE A 130 5.08 -4.48 -28.94
C ILE A 130 6.50 -4.98 -28.74
N SER A 131 7.49 -4.23 -29.20
CA SER A 131 8.90 -4.58 -29.11
C SER A 131 9.74 -3.36 -28.77
N VAL A 132 10.81 -3.59 -28.02
CA VAL A 132 11.88 -2.61 -27.78
C VAL A 132 13.17 -3.25 -28.27
N GLY A 133 13.64 -2.81 -29.43
CA GLY A 133 14.83 -3.32 -30.08
C GLY A 133 15.89 -2.26 -30.33
N ASN A 134 16.75 -2.53 -31.31
CA ASN A 134 17.89 -1.66 -31.67
C ASN A 134 17.46 -0.27 -32.15
N GLU A 135 16.21 -0.11 -32.59
CA GLU A 135 15.63 1.18 -32.94
C GLU A 135 15.68 2.16 -31.77
N PHE A 136 15.49 1.68 -30.53
CA PHE A 136 15.56 2.49 -29.32
C PHE A 136 17.00 2.95 -28.99
N HIS A 137 17.98 2.14 -29.38
CA HIS A 137 19.40 2.36 -29.12
C HIS A 137 20.05 3.32 -30.14
N GLY A 138 19.37 3.59 -31.25
CA GLY A 138 19.93 4.32 -32.38
C GLY A 138 20.84 3.45 -33.25
N VAL A 139 20.90 3.73 -34.55
CA VAL A 139 21.52 2.85 -35.55
C VAL A 139 22.98 2.51 -35.20
N ASN A 140 23.21 1.21 -34.95
CA ASN A 140 24.43 0.41 -34.91
C ASN A 140 25.74 1.18 -34.65
N GLY A 141 25.98 1.56 -33.41
CA GLY A 141 27.29 2.00 -32.93
C GLY A 141 27.66 1.28 -31.62
N PRO A 142 28.95 1.01 -31.35
CA PRO A 142 29.38 0.64 -30.00
C PRO A 142 29.08 1.78 -29.02
N ASN A 143 28.87 1.45 -27.74
CA ASN A 143 28.62 2.41 -26.66
C ASN A 143 27.24 3.09 -26.71
N VAL A 144 26.19 2.29 -26.61
CA VAL A 144 24.80 2.77 -26.44
C VAL A 144 24.63 3.20 -24.98
N PHE A 145 24.02 4.36 -24.76
CA PHE A 145 23.73 4.89 -23.41
C PHE A 145 24.98 5.04 -22.52
N PRO A 146 25.93 5.94 -22.87
CA PRO A 146 27.24 6.05 -22.22
C PRO A 146 27.22 6.58 -20.78
N SER A 147 26.05 6.96 -20.25
CA SER A 147 25.92 7.50 -18.89
C SER A 147 24.60 7.10 -18.22
N LEU A 148 23.90 6.09 -18.76
CA LEU A 148 22.58 5.72 -18.29
C LEU A 148 22.69 4.94 -16.98
N GLU A 149 22.26 5.57 -15.88
CA GLU A 149 22.26 4.99 -14.55
C GLU A 149 20.93 4.25 -14.27
N THR A 150 19.80 4.73 -14.79
CA THR A 150 18.47 4.17 -14.52
C THR A 150 17.62 4.02 -15.78
N LEU A 151 17.11 2.81 -16.00
CA LEU A 151 16.10 2.49 -17.00
C LEU A 151 14.83 1.98 -16.34
N HIS A 152 13.70 2.63 -16.58
CA HIS A 152 12.42 2.30 -15.95
C HIS A 152 11.32 2.14 -17.00
N PHE A 153 10.77 0.94 -17.09
CA PHE A 153 9.58 0.62 -17.86
C PHE A 153 8.40 0.28 -16.95
N GLU A 154 7.24 0.89 -17.20
CA GLU A 154 6.03 0.60 -16.42
C GLU A 154 4.77 0.57 -17.29
N ASN A 155 3.83 -0.36 -17.03
CA ASN A 155 2.51 -0.40 -17.67
C ASN A 155 2.57 -0.51 -19.22
N MET A 156 3.49 -1.30 -19.77
CA MET A 156 3.63 -1.58 -21.21
C MET A 156 3.01 -2.94 -21.56
N PHE A 157 1.68 -2.98 -21.72
CA PHE A 157 0.92 -4.24 -21.71
C PHE A 157 1.12 -5.15 -22.94
N GLU A 158 1.31 -4.57 -24.13
CA GLU A 158 1.51 -5.37 -25.36
C GLU A 158 2.99 -5.74 -25.61
N TRP A 159 3.90 -5.30 -24.75
CA TRP A 159 5.34 -5.49 -24.92
C TRP A 159 5.73 -6.95 -24.73
N LYS A 160 6.26 -7.56 -25.78
CA LYS A 160 6.60 -8.99 -25.87
C LYS A 160 8.08 -9.25 -26.05
N GLU A 161 8.75 -8.43 -26.85
CA GLU A 161 10.14 -8.65 -27.24
C GLU A 161 11.04 -7.53 -26.75
N TRP A 162 12.11 -7.88 -26.04
CA TRP A 162 13.17 -6.95 -25.67
C TRP A 162 14.50 -7.45 -26.20
N LYS A 163 15.16 -6.63 -27.02
CA LYS A 163 16.53 -6.89 -27.48
C LYS A 163 17.45 -5.89 -26.82
N LEU A 164 18.21 -6.37 -25.86
CA LEU A 164 19.20 -5.58 -25.15
C LEU A 164 20.50 -5.47 -25.97
N CYS A 165 21.10 -4.29 -26.00
CA CYS A 165 22.47 -4.09 -26.47
C CYS A 165 23.40 -3.91 -25.27
N GLU A 166 24.72 -4.03 -25.49
CA GLU A 166 25.71 -3.73 -24.46
C GLU A 166 25.55 -2.28 -23.97
N VAL A 167 25.22 -2.14 -22.68
CA VAL A 167 25.17 -0.86 -21.97
C VAL A 167 26.19 -0.92 -20.85
N ASP A 168 27.18 -0.02 -20.90
CA ASP A 168 28.35 -0.10 -20.03
C ASP A 168 28.07 0.41 -18.60
N GLU A 169 27.16 1.38 -18.42
CA GLU A 169 27.01 2.13 -17.16
C GLU A 169 25.66 1.90 -16.43
N GLN A 170 24.86 0.91 -16.85
CA GLN A 170 23.52 0.71 -16.30
C GLN A 170 23.55 0.17 -14.87
N GLU A 171 23.27 1.03 -13.88
CA GLU A 171 23.24 0.66 -12.45
C GLU A 171 21.89 0.08 -12.01
N LYS A 172 20.77 0.60 -12.53
CA LYS A 172 19.41 0.25 -12.11
C LYS A 172 18.47 -0.04 -13.28
N LEU A 173 17.77 -1.16 -13.18
CA LEU A 173 16.71 -1.56 -14.10
C LEU A 173 15.40 -1.84 -13.35
N VAL A 174 14.33 -1.18 -13.78
CA VAL A 174 12.98 -1.36 -13.22
C VAL A 174 12.00 -1.71 -14.34
N ILE A 175 11.29 -2.83 -14.21
CA ILE A 175 10.26 -3.26 -15.16
C ILE A 175 9.01 -3.68 -14.39
N HIS A 176 7.95 -2.88 -14.47
CA HIS A 176 6.72 -3.10 -13.70
C HIS A 176 5.49 -3.20 -14.62
N ARG A 177 4.64 -4.20 -14.36
CA ARG A 177 3.34 -4.41 -15.01
C ARG A 177 3.45 -4.52 -16.54
N CYS A 178 4.43 -5.29 -17.02
CA CYS A 178 4.64 -5.62 -18.44
C CYS A 178 4.27 -7.09 -18.69
N GLN A 179 2.96 -7.38 -18.70
CA GLN A 179 2.41 -8.73 -18.53
C GLN A 179 2.79 -9.73 -19.62
N GLU A 180 3.02 -9.28 -20.86
CA GLU A 180 3.41 -10.16 -21.96
C GLU A 180 4.92 -10.33 -22.11
N LEU A 181 5.72 -9.57 -21.36
CA LEU A 181 7.16 -9.51 -21.52
C LEU A 181 7.85 -10.70 -20.85
N VAL A 182 8.67 -11.40 -21.64
CA VAL A 182 9.70 -12.29 -21.12
C VAL A 182 10.98 -11.48 -20.94
N VAL A 183 11.36 -11.22 -19.69
CA VAL A 183 12.56 -10.45 -19.38
C VAL A 183 13.76 -11.39 -19.46
N SER A 184 14.61 -11.19 -20.48
CA SER A 184 15.88 -11.89 -20.64
C SER A 184 17.03 -10.88 -20.54
N ILE A 185 17.91 -11.05 -19.55
CA ILE A 185 19.12 -10.21 -19.40
C ILE A 185 20.34 -11.14 -19.46
N SER A 186 21.18 -10.93 -20.46
CA SER A 186 22.40 -11.71 -20.71
C SER A 186 23.70 -10.89 -20.66
N ASN A 187 23.64 -9.55 -20.71
CA ASN A 187 24.85 -8.72 -20.73
C ASN A 187 24.64 -7.29 -20.16
N LEU A 188 24.71 -7.13 -18.83
CA LEU A 188 24.71 -5.85 -18.12
C LEU A 188 25.75 -5.83 -16.99
N PRO A 189 27.01 -5.46 -17.27
CA PRO A 189 28.14 -5.67 -16.37
C PRO A 189 28.13 -4.75 -15.12
N MET A 190 27.42 -3.63 -15.14
CA MET A 190 27.34 -2.68 -14.01
C MET A 190 26.00 -2.73 -13.25
N LEU A 191 25.11 -3.67 -13.59
CA LEU A 191 23.79 -3.74 -12.99
C LEU A 191 23.87 -4.11 -11.51
N CYS A 192 23.49 -3.16 -10.68
CA CYS A 192 23.57 -3.23 -9.23
C CYS A 192 22.18 -3.45 -8.59
N GLU A 193 21.14 -2.86 -9.17
CA GLU A 193 19.75 -2.93 -8.71
C GLU A 193 18.80 -3.42 -9.81
N LEU A 194 18.03 -4.47 -9.52
CA LEU A 194 17.04 -5.02 -10.43
C LEU A 194 15.67 -5.16 -9.77
N GLU A 195 14.65 -4.53 -10.36
CA GLU A 195 13.26 -4.61 -9.91
C GLU A 195 12.35 -5.09 -11.05
N ILE A 196 11.67 -6.22 -10.86
CA ILE A 196 10.73 -6.77 -11.84
C ILE A 196 9.43 -7.14 -11.14
N ASP A 197 8.30 -6.62 -11.62
CA ASP A 197 6.98 -6.86 -11.03
C ASP A 197 5.93 -7.06 -12.12
N GLY A 198 5.13 -8.10 -12.06
CA GLY A 198 3.98 -8.26 -12.97
C GLY A 198 4.38 -8.49 -14.43
N CYS A 199 5.45 -9.28 -14.64
CA CYS A 199 5.93 -9.71 -15.96
C CYS A 199 5.63 -11.20 -16.21
N LYS A 200 5.65 -11.62 -17.47
CA LYS A 200 5.32 -12.99 -17.87
C LYS A 200 6.29 -14.02 -17.31
N GLU A 201 7.57 -13.75 -17.51
CA GLU A 201 8.68 -14.64 -17.21
C GLU A 201 9.97 -13.83 -17.07
N VAL A 202 10.92 -14.39 -16.32
CA VAL A 202 12.18 -13.75 -15.97
C VAL A 202 13.29 -14.80 -16.09
N VAL A 203 14.29 -14.53 -16.94
CA VAL A 203 15.41 -15.43 -17.24
C VAL A 203 16.72 -14.64 -17.26
N PHE A 204 17.69 -14.99 -16.41
CA PHE A 204 18.98 -14.29 -16.33
C PHE A 204 20.19 -15.23 -16.36
N GLU A 205 21.16 -14.87 -17.21
CA GLU A 205 22.48 -15.49 -17.19
C GLU A 205 23.34 -14.79 -16.12
N SER A 206 23.48 -15.42 -14.95
CA SER A 206 24.46 -15.16 -13.87
C SER A 206 24.99 -13.71 -13.71
N TYR A 207 24.43 -12.94 -12.78
CA TYR A 207 24.97 -11.64 -12.35
C TYR A 207 25.51 -11.69 -10.92
N ASP A 208 26.82 -11.67 -10.76
CA ASP A 208 27.44 -11.68 -9.43
C ASP A 208 27.48 -10.28 -8.79
N ASP A 209 27.29 -9.22 -9.59
CA ASP A 209 27.42 -7.81 -9.18
C ASP A 209 26.11 -7.17 -8.67
N ILE A 210 24.97 -7.86 -8.78
CA ILE A 210 23.69 -7.35 -8.24
C ILE A 210 23.72 -7.41 -6.71
N TRP A 211 23.49 -6.26 -6.07
CA TRP A 211 23.38 -6.16 -4.61
C TRP A 211 21.92 -6.09 -4.11
N THR A 212 20.99 -5.65 -4.97
CA THR A 212 19.54 -5.62 -4.68
C THR A 212 18.72 -6.24 -5.81
N LEU A 213 17.90 -7.24 -5.46
CA LEU A 213 16.98 -7.91 -6.38
C LEU A 213 15.55 -7.93 -5.81
N TYR A 214 14.59 -7.40 -6.58
CA TYR A 214 13.16 -7.50 -6.32
C TYR A 214 12.47 -8.22 -7.49
N ILE A 215 11.73 -9.29 -7.19
CA ILE A 215 10.91 -10.01 -8.17
C ILE A 215 9.51 -10.24 -7.61
N GLY A 216 8.49 -9.65 -8.25
CA GLY A 216 7.12 -9.70 -7.82
C GLY A 216 6.13 -10.12 -8.92
N ASN A 217 5.02 -10.76 -8.56
CA ASN A 217 3.88 -11.00 -9.45
C ASN A 217 4.25 -11.66 -10.81
N CYS A 218 5.30 -12.47 -10.87
CA CYS A 218 5.73 -13.14 -12.12
C CYS A 218 5.03 -14.49 -12.29
N GLU A 219 4.24 -14.64 -13.36
CA GLU A 219 3.31 -15.77 -13.52
C GLU A 219 4.01 -17.11 -13.78
N ASN A 220 5.08 -17.12 -14.57
CA ASN A 220 5.78 -18.36 -14.96
C ASN A 220 7.04 -18.66 -14.15
N LEU A 221 7.37 -17.84 -13.14
CA LEU A 221 8.55 -18.04 -12.32
C LEU A 221 8.38 -19.28 -11.43
N ARG A 222 9.05 -20.38 -11.80
CA ARG A 222 8.96 -21.68 -11.08
C ARG A 222 10.03 -21.88 -10.03
N CYS A 223 11.23 -21.38 -10.29
CA CYS A 223 12.38 -21.43 -9.39
C CYS A 223 13.14 -20.11 -9.53
N LEU A 224 13.63 -19.54 -8.42
CA LEU A 224 14.49 -18.37 -8.51
C LEU A 224 15.91 -18.81 -8.90
N LEU A 225 16.56 -19.58 -8.03
CA LEU A 225 17.95 -20.01 -8.23
C LEU A 225 18.00 -21.42 -8.81
N ASP A 226 18.13 -21.53 -10.14
CA ASP A 226 18.27 -22.81 -10.83
C ASP A 226 19.58 -22.87 -11.62
N ASN A 227 20.39 -23.89 -11.37
CA ASN A 227 21.68 -24.11 -12.05
C ASN A 227 21.51 -24.43 -13.55
N LYS A 228 20.27 -24.58 -14.04
CA LYS A 228 19.98 -24.92 -15.44
C LYS A 228 19.26 -23.84 -16.24
N GLU A 229 18.35 -23.04 -15.68
CA GLU A 229 17.43 -22.25 -16.53
C GLU A 229 17.00 -20.85 -16.04
N ASN A 230 17.20 -20.43 -14.77
CA ASN A 230 16.57 -19.18 -14.28
C ASN A 230 17.54 -18.10 -13.76
N ILE A 231 18.15 -18.30 -12.58
CA ILE A 231 19.15 -17.37 -12.01
C ILE A 231 20.24 -18.22 -11.36
N ASN A 232 21.49 -17.99 -11.72
CA ASN A 232 22.63 -18.71 -11.14
C ASN A 232 23.54 -17.72 -10.43
N PHE A 233 23.28 -17.46 -9.14
CA PHE A 233 24.26 -16.74 -8.32
C PHE A 233 25.39 -17.69 -7.96
N ARG A 234 26.62 -17.31 -8.31
CA ARG A 234 27.79 -18.03 -7.84
C ARG A 234 28.02 -17.69 -6.37
N SER A 235 28.89 -18.45 -5.71
CA SER A 235 29.34 -18.15 -4.34
C SER A 235 30.02 -16.77 -4.20
N THR A 236 30.35 -16.13 -5.31
CA THR A 236 30.93 -14.78 -5.44
C THR A 236 29.90 -13.66 -5.42
N SER A 237 28.60 -13.96 -5.43
CA SER A 237 27.54 -12.96 -5.43
C SER A 237 27.66 -11.99 -4.24
N ILE A 238 27.51 -10.69 -4.54
CA ILE A 238 27.48 -9.61 -3.56
C ILE A 238 26.05 -9.27 -3.09
N LEU A 239 25.05 -10.08 -3.44
CA LEU A 239 23.64 -9.83 -3.14
C LEU A 239 23.40 -9.60 -1.64
N GLN A 240 22.93 -8.40 -1.29
CA GLN A 240 22.64 -7.99 0.09
C GLN A 240 21.15 -8.03 0.40
N SER A 241 20.32 -7.72 -0.59
CA SER A 241 18.86 -7.65 -0.44
C SER A 241 18.14 -8.44 -1.52
N LEU A 242 17.30 -9.39 -1.10
CA LEU A 242 16.45 -10.18 -1.96
C LEU A 242 14.99 -10.05 -1.50
N ASP A 243 14.11 -9.56 -2.35
CA ASP A 243 12.68 -9.44 -2.08
C ASP A 243 11.86 -10.15 -3.18
N ILE A 244 11.00 -11.09 -2.78
CA ILE A 244 10.18 -11.89 -3.69
C ILE A 244 8.73 -11.84 -3.22
N GLY A 245 7.81 -11.52 -4.13
CA GLY A 245 6.41 -11.34 -3.77
C GLY A 245 5.43 -11.93 -4.78
N TYR A 246 4.34 -12.53 -4.32
CA TYR A 246 3.15 -12.81 -5.15
C TYR A 246 3.41 -13.67 -6.41
N CYS A 247 4.51 -14.41 -6.47
CA CYS A 247 4.80 -15.34 -7.57
C CYS A 247 4.07 -16.67 -7.33
N GLU A 248 2.89 -16.84 -7.93
CA GLU A 248 2.00 -17.98 -7.65
C GLU A 248 2.54 -19.33 -8.15
N ALA A 249 3.33 -19.34 -9.23
CA ALA A 249 3.91 -20.57 -9.78
C ALA A 249 5.22 -21.01 -9.09
N LEU A 250 5.75 -20.19 -8.17
CA LEU A 250 7.05 -20.42 -7.52
C LEU A 250 6.98 -21.65 -6.61
N LYS A 251 7.74 -22.70 -6.96
CA LYS A 251 7.79 -23.97 -6.22
C LYS A 251 8.95 -24.04 -5.24
N SER A 252 10.06 -23.36 -5.53
CA SER A 252 11.28 -23.35 -4.74
C SER A 252 12.05 -22.06 -4.94
N LEU A 253 12.72 -21.56 -3.90
CA LEU A 253 13.68 -20.44 -4.05
C LEU A 253 14.99 -20.90 -4.68
N SER A 254 15.38 -22.16 -4.49
CA SER A 254 16.55 -22.72 -5.16
C SER A 254 16.34 -24.21 -5.43
N SER A 255 16.76 -24.67 -6.62
CA SER A 255 16.82 -26.08 -6.98
C SER A 255 18.11 -26.74 -6.46
N SER A 256 19.08 -25.95 -5.99
CA SER A 256 20.35 -26.36 -5.41
C SER A 256 20.51 -25.81 -3.99
N GLU A 257 21.55 -26.23 -3.25
CA GLU A 257 21.88 -25.62 -1.94
C GLU A 257 22.52 -24.22 -2.10
N ALA A 258 22.12 -23.43 -3.10
CA ALA A 258 22.75 -22.14 -3.44
C ALA A 258 22.32 -20.99 -2.52
N LEU A 259 21.06 -20.96 -2.06
CA LEU A 259 20.56 -19.87 -1.21
C LEU A 259 21.36 -19.71 0.11
N PRO A 260 21.73 -20.80 0.83
CA PRO A 260 22.64 -20.70 1.99
C PRO A 260 24.06 -20.19 1.67
N ASN A 261 24.51 -20.25 0.41
CA ASN A 261 25.83 -19.79 -0.02
C ASN A 261 25.87 -18.28 -0.32
N LEU A 262 24.73 -17.57 -0.24
CA LEU A 262 24.69 -16.12 -0.36
C LEU A 262 25.21 -15.47 0.93
N HIS A 263 26.53 -15.46 1.09
CA HIS A 263 27.19 -15.01 2.31
C HIS A 263 27.03 -13.50 2.58
N HIS A 264 26.73 -12.69 1.56
CA HIS A 264 26.48 -11.26 1.71
C HIS A 264 25.02 -10.91 2.00
N LEU A 265 24.10 -11.88 1.91
CA LEU A 265 22.67 -11.61 2.03
C LEU A 265 22.30 -11.23 3.48
N GLN A 266 21.80 -10.01 3.64
CA GLN A 266 21.40 -9.43 4.92
C GLN A 266 19.88 -9.32 5.04
N CYS A 267 19.21 -9.00 3.94
CA CYS A 267 17.77 -8.78 3.87
C CYS A 267 17.15 -9.83 2.94
N LEU A 268 16.20 -10.60 3.46
CA LEU A 268 15.43 -11.58 2.68
C LEU A 268 13.95 -11.37 2.95
N THR A 269 13.21 -10.91 1.95
CA THR A 269 11.77 -10.75 2.03
C THR A 269 11.07 -11.70 1.09
N ILE A 270 10.08 -12.43 1.60
CA ILE A 270 9.25 -13.34 0.80
C ILE A 270 7.79 -13.13 1.18
N ARG A 271 6.94 -12.82 0.21
CA ARG A 271 5.52 -12.49 0.42
C ARG A 271 4.63 -13.31 -0.50
N ASN A 272 3.60 -13.98 0.05
CA ASN A 272 2.51 -14.61 -0.69
C ASN A 272 2.93 -15.57 -1.84
N CYS A 273 3.96 -16.40 -1.62
CA CYS A 273 4.45 -17.39 -2.60
C CYS A 273 3.94 -18.81 -2.28
N GLN A 274 2.62 -19.01 -2.38
CA GLN A 274 1.89 -20.13 -1.75
C GLN A 274 2.35 -21.55 -2.11
N ARG A 275 3.02 -21.75 -3.26
CA ARG A 275 3.45 -23.06 -3.74
C ARG A 275 4.88 -23.41 -3.34
N VAL A 276 5.59 -22.51 -2.65
CA VAL A 276 6.97 -22.75 -2.25
C VAL A 276 7.01 -23.87 -1.22
N GLN A 277 7.53 -25.03 -1.60
CA GLN A 277 7.68 -26.20 -0.74
C GLN A 277 9.17 -26.38 -0.47
N TYR A 278 9.58 -26.23 0.80
CA TYR A 278 10.96 -26.52 1.28
C TYR A 278 12.07 -25.81 0.48
N SER A 279 12.41 -24.57 0.84
CA SER A 279 13.47 -23.81 0.15
C SER A 279 14.84 -23.79 0.82
N PHE A 280 14.98 -24.29 2.05
CA PHE A 280 16.19 -24.11 2.85
C PHE A 280 16.95 -25.41 3.16
N GLY A 281 16.44 -26.57 2.73
CA GLY A 281 17.06 -27.87 2.99
C GLY A 281 17.34 -28.13 4.48
N GLU A 282 18.26 -29.05 4.79
CA GLU A 282 18.74 -29.28 6.17
C GLU A 282 19.65 -28.14 6.67
N ARG A 283 20.32 -27.40 5.77
CA ARG A 283 21.27 -26.33 6.11
C ARG A 283 20.63 -25.02 6.56
N GLY A 284 19.32 -24.83 6.35
CA GLY A 284 18.58 -23.68 6.86
C GLY A 284 18.84 -22.36 6.12
N PHE A 285 18.52 -21.25 6.78
CA PHE A 285 18.64 -19.89 6.25
C PHE A 285 20.11 -19.43 6.14
N PRO A 286 20.45 -18.48 5.24
CA PRO A 286 21.79 -17.89 5.20
C PRO A 286 22.20 -17.29 6.55
N THR A 287 23.44 -17.56 6.97
CA THR A 287 23.93 -17.31 8.34
C THR A 287 24.11 -15.83 8.69
N ASN A 288 24.27 -14.97 7.68
CA ASN A 288 24.50 -13.52 7.82
C ASN A 288 23.23 -12.67 7.72
N LEU A 289 22.06 -13.30 7.62
CA LEU A 289 20.78 -12.57 7.58
C LEU A 289 20.56 -11.75 8.85
N THR A 290 20.28 -10.45 8.66
CA THR A 290 19.99 -9.50 9.73
C THR A 290 18.50 -9.18 9.80
N SER A 291 17.81 -9.13 8.65
CA SER A 291 16.44 -8.62 8.54
C SER A 291 15.55 -9.44 7.58
N PRO A 292 15.26 -10.72 7.87
CA PRO A 292 14.26 -11.49 7.15
C PRO A 292 12.83 -11.02 7.44
N SER A 293 12.03 -10.95 6.37
CA SER A 293 10.59 -10.70 6.41
C SER A 293 9.87 -11.81 5.66
N VAL A 294 9.18 -12.68 6.40
CA VAL A 294 8.49 -13.84 5.83
C VAL A 294 6.98 -13.69 6.01
N ASP A 295 6.31 -13.56 4.89
CA ASP A 295 4.85 -13.58 4.77
C ASP A 295 4.45 -14.71 3.79
N ASP A 296 4.84 -15.93 4.12
CA ASP A 296 4.51 -17.14 3.36
C ASP A 296 4.29 -18.33 4.32
N PRO A 297 3.20 -19.11 4.20
CA PRO A 297 2.87 -20.20 5.13
C PRO A 297 3.96 -21.25 5.32
N ASN A 298 4.57 -21.70 4.24
CA ASN A 298 5.52 -22.83 4.28
C ASN A 298 6.86 -22.36 4.82
N ILE A 299 7.26 -21.14 4.46
CA ILE A 299 8.50 -20.53 4.95
C ILE A 299 8.34 -20.08 6.39
N SER A 300 7.18 -19.55 6.80
CA SER A 300 6.88 -19.24 8.19
C SER A 300 7.04 -20.49 9.06
N LYS A 301 6.61 -21.67 8.59
CA LYS A 301 6.86 -22.94 9.30
C LYS A 301 8.34 -23.26 9.44
N ALA A 302 9.13 -23.10 8.38
CA ALA A 302 10.59 -23.25 8.45
C ALA A 302 11.24 -22.24 9.42
N VAL A 303 10.73 -21.01 9.49
CA VAL A 303 11.13 -20.00 10.48
C VAL A 303 10.80 -20.44 11.90
N MET A 304 9.65 -21.07 12.09
CA MET A 304 9.19 -21.58 13.38
C MET A 304 9.90 -22.87 13.83
N GLU A 305 10.65 -23.51 12.94
CA GLU A 305 11.36 -24.77 13.19
C GLU A 305 12.89 -24.61 13.11
N TRP A 306 13.41 -23.37 13.23
CA TRP A 306 14.85 -23.07 13.25
C TRP A 306 15.59 -23.87 14.34
N GLY A 307 16.13 -25.03 13.95
CA GLY A 307 16.98 -25.89 14.76
C GLY A 307 18.39 -25.33 14.93
N SER A 308 19.41 -26.15 14.70
CA SER A 308 20.84 -25.80 14.89
C SER A 308 21.38 -24.72 13.95
N HIS A 309 20.66 -24.35 12.89
CA HIS A 309 21.08 -23.43 11.82
C HIS A 309 20.56 -22.00 11.98
N ARG A 310 20.48 -21.51 13.22
CA ARG A 310 19.96 -20.18 13.54
C ARG A 310 20.94 -19.06 13.12
N PRO A 311 20.49 -18.01 12.40
CA PRO A 311 21.32 -16.85 12.12
C PRO A 311 21.66 -16.12 13.44
N LYS A 312 22.95 -15.96 13.72
CA LYS A 312 23.45 -15.32 14.95
C LYS A 312 23.40 -13.79 14.89
N SER A 313 23.27 -13.24 13.69
CA SER A 313 23.29 -11.80 13.40
C SER A 313 21.89 -11.19 13.25
N LEU A 314 20.83 -11.94 13.57
CA LEU A 314 19.45 -11.53 13.35
C LEU A 314 19.08 -10.35 14.27
N THR A 315 18.74 -9.20 13.68
CA THR A 315 18.33 -7.99 14.42
C THR A 315 16.86 -7.66 14.21
N LYS A 316 16.31 -7.94 13.02
CA LYS A 316 14.90 -7.71 12.70
C LYS A 316 14.26 -9.01 12.22
N LEU A 317 13.05 -9.30 12.70
CA LEU A 317 12.27 -10.43 12.23
C LEU A 317 10.83 -9.99 12.02
N ASN A 318 10.33 -10.14 10.80
CA ASN A 318 8.92 -10.00 10.49
C ASN A 318 8.37 -11.37 10.06
N ILE A 319 7.35 -11.85 10.76
CA ILE A 319 6.69 -13.12 10.46
C ILE A 319 5.18 -12.93 10.38
N SER A 320 4.58 -13.45 9.32
CA SER A 320 3.13 -13.52 9.14
C SER A 320 2.64 -14.98 9.12
N GLY A 321 1.52 -15.20 9.79
CA GLY A 321 0.90 -16.51 9.99
C GLY A 321 -0.43 -16.69 9.27
N SER A 322 -0.72 -15.89 8.24
CA SER A 322 -2.01 -15.84 7.51
C SER A 322 -2.61 -17.20 7.18
N ASN A 323 -1.72 -18.16 6.85
CA ASN A 323 -2.04 -19.52 6.43
C ASN A 323 -1.44 -20.60 7.37
N CYS A 324 -0.89 -20.22 8.53
CA CYS A 324 -0.39 -21.15 9.54
C CYS A 324 -1.52 -21.56 10.51
N THR A 325 -2.26 -22.61 10.18
CA THR A 325 -3.40 -23.07 10.99
C THR A 325 -3.02 -23.80 12.26
N ASP A 326 -1.86 -24.47 12.27
CA ASP A 326 -1.51 -25.40 13.35
C ASP A 326 -0.75 -24.73 14.50
N VAL A 327 -0.37 -23.45 14.32
CA VAL A 327 0.44 -22.70 15.27
C VAL A 327 -0.44 -22.11 16.36
N VAL A 328 -0.39 -22.74 17.54
CA VAL A 328 -1.09 -22.28 18.75
C VAL A 328 -0.18 -21.50 19.71
N SER A 329 1.15 -21.60 19.56
CA SER A 329 2.13 -20.86 20.35
C SER A 329 3.36 -20.49 19.54
N PHE A 330 3.92 -19.30 19.80
CA PHE A 330 5.12 -18.81 19.13
C PHE A 330 6.11 -18.16 20.12
N PRO A 331 7.43 -18.43 20.04
CA PRO A 331 8.07 -19.61 19.44
C PRO A 331 7.43 -20.94 19.88
N GLN A 332 7.61 -21.99 19.10
CA GLN A 332 7.07 -23.31 19.42
C GLN A 332 7.76 -23.89 20.66
N GLU A 333 7.01 -23.98 21.76
CA GLU A 333 7.52 -24.43 23.07
C GLU A 333 7.85 -25.92 23.08
N GLU A 334 7.08 -26.72 22.34
CA GLU A 334 7.20 -28.19 22.25
C GLU A 334 8.58 -28.64 21.74
N ILE A 335 9.16 -27.89 20.81
CA ILE A 335 10.50 -28.15 20.24
C ILE A 335 11.60 -27.31 20.90
N GLY A 336 11.29 -26.59 21.99
CA GLY A 336 12.27 -25.78 22.72
C GLY A 336 12.83 -24.59 21.93
N MET A 337 12.10 -24.09 20.92
CA MET A 337 12.56 -22.98 20.08
C MET A 337 12.75 -21.71 20.92
N LYS A 338 13.89 -21.02 20.71
CA LYS A 338 14.20 -19.71 21.32
C LYS A 338 14.50 -18.69 20.24
N LEU A 339 14.14 -17.42 20.46
CA LEU A 339 14.52 -16.32 19.59
C LEU A 339 15.97 -15.89 19.88
N PRO A 340 16.71 -15.38 18.87
CA PRO A 340 18.08 -14.93 19.06
C PRO A 340 18.15 -13.65 19.92
N PRO A 341 19.14 -13.54 20.85
CA PRO A 341 19.25 -12.41 21.77
C PRO A 341 19.64 -11.09 21.10
N SER A 342 20.15 -11.15 19.88
CA SER A 342 20.49 -9.99 19.02
C SER A 342 19.27 -9.26 18.46
N LEU A 343 18.06 -9.84 18.58
CA LEU A 343 16.85 -9.30 17.98
C LEU A 343 16.46 -7.97 18.64
N THR A 344 16.39 -6.90 17.85
CA THR A 344 15.97 -5.55 18.26
C THR A 344 14.54 -5.25 17.85
N ASN A 345 14.05 -5.84 16.75
CA ASN A 345 12.71 -5.61 16.24
C ASN A 345 12.03 -6.95 15.89
N LEU A 346 10.83 -7.17 16.43
CA LEU A 346 10.01 -8.33 16.13
C LEU A 346 8.61 -7.91 15.71
N ILE A 347 8.16 -8.40 14.57
CA ILE A 347 6.81 -8.19 14.06
C ILE A 347 6.14 -9.55 13.83
N ILE A 348 4.95 -9.73 14.41
CA ILE A 348 4.14 -10.93 14.33
C ILE A 348 2.77 -10.52 13.78
N ARG A 349 2.38 -11.02 12.61
CA ARG A 349 1.10 -10.67 11.97
C ARG A 349 0.26 -11.89 11.60
N ASP A 350 -1.06 -11.69 11.53
CA ASP A 350 -2.01 -12.58 10.84
C ASP A 350 -2.10 -14.03 11.35
N PHE A 351 -1.63 -14.32 12.57
CA PHE A 351 -1.77 -15.66 13.15
C PHE A 351 -3.18 -15.90 13.70
N LYS A 352 -4.03 -16.56 12.89
CA LYS A 352 -5.44 -16.84 13.21
C LYS A 352 -5.64 -17.76 14.44
N ASN A 353 -4.72 -18.69 14.69
CA ASN A 353 -4.83 -19.69 15.75
C ASN A 353 -3.88 -19.51 16.94
N LEU A 354 -2.97 -18.52 16.88
CA LEU A 354 -2.00 -18.26 17.93
C LEU A 354 -2.70 -17.85 19.22
N ARG A 355 -2.47 -18.61 20.30
CA ARG A 355 -3.08 -18.41 21.62
C ARG A 355 -2.14 -17.78 22.63
N LYS A 356 -0.84 -18.07 22.55
CA LYS A 356 0.17 -17.57 23.49
C LYS A 356 1.51 -17.29 22.81
N LEU A 357 2.22 -16.27 23.29
CA LEU A 357 3.65 -16.17 23.04
C LEU A 357 4.42 -16.93 24.14
N SER A 358 5.32 -17.84 23.74
CA SER A 358 6.05 -18.72 24.67
C SER A 358 6.97 -17.94 25.58
N SER A 359 6.87 -18.14 26.89
CA SER A 359 7.80 -17.49 27.83
C SER A 359 9.22 -18.02 27.62
N ASN A 360 9.42 -19.34 27.52
CA ASN A 360 10.74 -19.92 27.30
C ASN A 360 11.38 -19.46 25.97
N GLY A 361 10.56 -19.24 24.93
CA GLY A 361 11.04 -18.82 23.61
C GLY A 361 11.53 -17.37 23.54
N PHE A 362 11.01 -16.49 24.39
CA PHE A 362 11.41 -15.08 24.51
C PHE A 362 12.46 -14.85 25.60
N GLN A 363 12.95 -15.92 26.24
CA GLN A 363 13.97 -15.82 27.27
C GLN A 363 15.28 -15.27 26.69
N ASN A 364 15.87 -14.27 27.36
CA ASN A 364 17.14 -13.61 26.99
C ASN A 364 17.09 -12.65 25.79
N LEU A 365 15.91 -12.14 25.42
CA LEU A 365 15.80 -11.05 24.43
C LEU A 365 16.17 -9.69 25.04
N THR A 366 17.43 -9.56 25.44
CA THR A 366 17.98 -8.36 26.10
C THR A 366 18.14 -7.17 25.15
N SER A 367 18.06 -7.38 23.84
CA SER A 367 18.23 -6.31 22.84
C SER A 367 16.90 -5.86 22.22
N LEU A 368 15.77 -6.52 22.54
CA LEU A 368 14.50 -6.27 21.86
C LEU A 368 13.92 -4.91 22.26
N GLN A 369 13.90 -3.98 21.30
CA GLN A 369 13.42 -2.62 21.48
C GLN A 369 12.00 -2.43 20.98
N SER A 370 11.58 -3.16 19.93
CA SER A 370 10.28 -2.98 19.30
C SER A 370 9.57 -4.32 19.07
N LEU A 371 8.33 -4.44 19.54
CA LEU A 371 7.47 -5.61 19.37
C LEU A 371 6.11 -5.18 18.80
N TRP A 372 5.77 -5.69 17.62
CA TRP A 372 4.53 -5.39 16.92
C TRP A 372 3.74 -6.68 16.74
N ILE A 373 2.48 -6.69 17.19
CA ILE A 373 1.57 -7.81 17.07
C ILE A 373 0.31 -7.31 16.38
N ASP A 374 0.04 -7.83 15.19
CA ASP A 374 -1.12 -7.45 14.41
C ASP A 374 -1.97 -8.66 14.04
N ASN A 375 -3.29 -8.46 13.96
CA ASN A 375 -4.26 -9.44 13.48
C ASN A 375 -4.08 -10.88 14.04
N CYS A 376 -3.89 -11.00 15.36
CA CYS A 376 -3.80 -12.29 16.05
C CYS A 376 -5.04 -12.52 16.94
N PRO A 377 -6.18 -12.96 16.37
CA PRO A 377 -7.48 -12.88 17.04
C PRO A 377 -7.64 -13.79 18.27
N LYS A 378 -6.94 -14.92 18.31
CA LYS A 378 -7.01 -15.89 19.43
C LYS A 378 -5.95 -15.68 20.50
N LEU A 379 -5.06 -14.68 20.35
CA LEU A 379 -3.96 -14.44 21.27
C LEU A 379 -4.48 -13.99 22.63
N ARG A 380 -4.09 -14.70 23.70
CA ARG A 380 -4.54 -14.46 25.08
C ARG A 380 -3.44 -13.95 26.00
N SER A 381 -2.17 -14.19 25.68
CA SER A 381 -1.04 -13.83 26.53
C SER A 381 0.24 -13.54 25.75
N ILE A 382 1.00 -12.53 26.24
CA ILE A 382 2.34 -12.16 25.76
C ILE A 382 3.39 -12.40 26.88
N PRO A 383 4.71 -12.42 26.60
CA PRO A 383 5.74 -12.67 27.61
C PRO A 383 5.77 -11.59 28.69
N ARG A 384 6.30 -11.93 29.87
CA ARG A 384 6.39 -10.98 31.00
C ARG A 384 7.38 -9.86 30.68
N LYS A 385 7.15 -8.65 31.17
CA LYS A 385 8.07 -7.50 31.02
C LYS A 385 9.50 -7.80 31.51
N GLU A 386 9.63 -8.59 32.57
CA GLU A 386 10.92 -9.05 33.11
C GLU A 386 11.75 -9.82 32.08
N MET A 387 11.11 -10.35 31.04
CA MET A 387 11.74 -11.10 29.94
C MET A 387 12.05 -10.22 28.73
N LEU A 388 11.54 -8.98 28.72
CA LEU A 388 11.69 -7.98 27.66
C LEU A 388 12.26 -6.67 28.26
N PRO A 389 13.44 -6.71 28.89
CA PRO A 389 13.94 -5.60 29.70
C PRO A 389 14.20 -4.32 28.89
N SER A 390 14.48 -4.44 27.60
CA SER A 390 14.88 -3.35 26.70
C SER A 390 13.77 -2.86 25.79
N LEU A 391 12.53 -3.32 25.99
CA LEU A 391 11.41 -2.99 25.10
C LEU A 391 10.99 -1.54 25.27
N LEU A 392 11.14 -0.76 24.20
CA LEU A 392 10.78 0.66 24.10
C LEU A 392 9.40 0.85 23.48
N GLN A 393 9.03 -0.01 22.53
CA GLN A 393 7.80 0.10 21.76
C GLN A 393 7.04 -1.22 21.72
N LEU A 394 5.75 -1.17 22.04
CA LEU A 394 4.82 -2.28 21.92
C LEU A 394 3.57 -1.81 21.16
N SER A 395 3.29 -2.41 20.01
CA SER A 395 2.07 -2.17 19.24
C SER A 395 1.23 -3.44 19.17
N ILE A 396 -0.06 -3.34 19.51
CA ILE A 396 -1.02 -4.45 19.46
C ILE A 396 -2.31 -4.02 18.78
N THR A 397 -2.46 -4.45 17.53
CA THR A 397 -3.60 -4.14 16.66
C THR A 397 -4.38 -5.41 16.33
N VAL A 398 -5.71 -5.29 16.19
CA VAL A 398 -6.60 -6.41 15.79
C VAL A 398 -6.40 -7.72 16.60
N CYS A 399 -6.20 -7.60 17.92
CA CYS A 399 -6.06 -8.74 18.85
C CYS A 399 -7.19 -8.76 19.91
N PRO A 400 -8.45 -9.09 19.54
CA PRO A 400 -9.62 -8.99 20.41
C PRO A 400 -9.55 -9.81 21.70
N MET A 401 -9.00 -11.03 21.69
CA MET A 401 -8.94 -11.85 22.91
C MET A 401 -7.95 -11.29 23.94
N LEU A 402 -6.86 -10.69 23.47
CA LEU A 402 -5.91 -9.99 24.32
C LEU A 402 -6.48 -8.67 24.83
N LYS A 403 -7.41 -8.02 24.11
CA LYS A 403 -8.10 -6.81 24.60
C LYS A 403 -9.25 -7.14 25.56
N LYS A 404 -10.08 -8.14 25.25
CA LYS A 404 -11.29 -8.52 26.00
C LYS A 404 -11.01 -8.94 27.45
N SER A 405 -9.89 -9.61 27.70
CA SER A 405 -9.48 -10.01 29.06
C SER A 405 -9.17 -8.82 29.98
N PHE A 406 -8.77 -7.68 29.43
CA PHE A 406 -8.49 -6.45 30.19
C PHE A 406 -9.68 -5.47 30.18
N VAL A 407 -10.51 -5.47 29.12
CA VAL A 407 -11.70 -4.60 29.00
C VAL A 407 -12.89 -5.05 29.85
N ASN A 408 -13.14 -6.37 29.99
CA ASN A 408 -14.36 -6.89 30.63
C ASN A 408 -14.26 -7.11 32.15
N GLY A 409 -13.12 -6.78 32.79
CA GLY A 409 -12.96 -6.93 34.25
C GLY A 409 -12.93 -8.38 34.77
N THR A 410 -12.95 -9.38 33.89
CA THR A 410 -12.86 -10.81 34.27
C THR A 410 -11.48 -11.19 34.82
N ASN A 411 -10.46 -10.36 34.57
CA ASN A 411 -9.17 -10.44 35.21
C ASN A 411 -9.17 -9.44 36.39
N LEU A 412 -9.60 -9.88 37.58
CA LEU A 412 -9.67 -9.03 38.76
C LEU A 412 -8.27 -8.72 39.30
N CYS A 413 -8.05 -7.49 39.76
CA CYS A 413 -6.80 -7.08 40.41
C CYS A 413 -6.55 -7.98 41.64
N PRO A 414 -5.48 -8.81 41.65
CA PRO A 414 -5.19 -9.65 42.81
C PRO A 414 -4.87 -8.81 44.05
N PRO A 415 -5.04 -9.31 45.28
CA PRO A 415 -4.70 -8.55 46.50
C PRO A 415 -3.21 -8.18 46.54
N LYS A 416 -2.83 -7.01 47.07
CA LYS A 416 -1.43 -6.53 47.12
C LYS A 416 -0.47 -7.49 47.83
N GLU A 417 -0.98 -8.25 48.78
CA GLU A 417 -0.24 -9.20 49.61
C GLU A 417 -0.95 -10.55 49.62
N LYS A 418 -0.21 -11.63 49.81
CA LYS A 418 -0.72 -12.98 49.96
C LYS A 418 -0.10 -13.59 51.22
N THR A 419 -0.89 -14.33 51.99
CA THR A 419 -0.37 -15.07 53.15
C THR A 419 0.15 -16.43 52.70
N ILE A 420 1.41 -16.73 53.02
CA ILE A 420 2.03 -18.03 52.84
C ILE A 420 2.59 -18.44 54.20
N ASP A 421 2.19 -19.60 54.72
CA ASP A 421 2.64 -20.14 56.01
C ASP A 421 2.56 -19.14 57.17
N GLY A 422 1.45 -18.40 57.26
CA GLY A 422 1.20 -17.41 58.32
C GLY A 422 1.99 -16.10 58.22
N LYS A 423 2.83 -15.94 57.18
CA LYS A 423 3.55 -14.69 56.90
C LYS A 423 2.94 -13.96 55.72
N THR A 424 2.69 -12.66 55.89
CA THR A 424 2.23 -11.78 54.83
C THR A 424 3.39 -11.47 53.88
N VAL A 425 3.29 -11.87 52.62
CA VAL A 425 4.29 -11.59 51.59
C VAL A 425 3.67 -10.80 50.44
N PRO A 426 4.42 -9.91 49.75
CA PRO A 426 3.93 -9.19 48.57
C PRO A 426 3.43 -10.16 47.51
N ASN A 427 2.26 -9.90 46.93
CA ASN A 427 1.68 -10.76 45.91
C ASN A 427 2.24 -10.41 44.53
N PRO A 428 3.05 -11.29 43.91
CA PRO A 428 3.62 -11.02 42.59
C PRO A 428 2.56 -10.86 41.51
N ASN A 429 1.39 -11.48 41.68
CA ASN A 429 0.27 -11.40 40.74
C ASN A 429 -0.43 -10.03 40.77
N ASN A 430 -0.45 -9.33 41.91
CA ASN A 430 -0.97 -7.95 41.99
C ASN A 430 -0.07 -6.98 41.22
N LEU A 431 1.24 -7.09 41.48
CA LEU A 431 2.24 -6.28 40.79
C LEU A 431 2.23 -6.55 39.27
N PHE A 432 2.03 -7.82 38.87
CA PHE A 432 1.87 -8.24 37.48
C PHE A 432 0.62 -7.64 36.82
N TRP A 433 -0.55 -7.74 37.47
CA TRP A 433 -1.80 -7.18 36.96
C TRP A 433 -1.68 -5.68 36.72
N HIS A 434 -1.13 -4.96 37.70
CA HIS A 434 -1.00 -3.50 37.61
C HIS A 434 -0.04 -3.09 36.48
N ARG A 435 1.05 -3.83 36.26
CA ARG A 435 2.02 -3.55 35.19
C ARG A 435 1.44 -3.78 33.79
N GLN A 436 0.67 -4.85 33.58
CA GLN A 436 0.03 -5.13 32.29
C GLN A 436 -1.05 -4.10 31.96
N ASP A 437 -1.82 -3.70 32.96
CA ASP A 437 -2.83 -2.65 32.87
C ASP A 437 -2.22 -1.29 32.45
N GLN A 438 -1.05 -0.91 33.00
CA GLN A 438 -0.35 0.32 32.58
C GLN A 438 0.21 0.27 31.15
N LEU A 439 0.67 -0.89 30.66
CA LEU A 439 1.16 -1.02 29.26
C LEU A 439 0.04 -0.80 28.24
N LEU A 440 -1.16 -1.32 28.51
CA LEU A 440 -2.31 -1.12 27.65
C LEU A 440 -2.78 0.34 27.65
N LYS A 441 -2.65 1.03 28.79
CA LYS A 441 -2.91 2.46 28.90
C LYS A 441 -1.96 3.28 28.02
N ILE A 442 -0.64 3.00 28.06
CA ILE A 442 0.35 3.68 27.21
C ILE A 442 0.04 3.49 25.72
N GLY A 443 -0.40 2.30 25.31
CA GLY A 443 -0.77 2.02 23.91
C GLY A 443 -1.90 2.90 23.36
N ILE A 444 -2.85 3.32 24.20
CA ILE A 444 -3.96 4.23 23.81
C ILE A 444 -3.56 5.71 23.88
N MET A 445 -2.66 6.08 24.80
CA MET A 445 -2.21 7.47 24.99
C MET A 445 -1.32 8.01 23.84
N THR A 446 -1.14 7.25 22.76
CA THR A 446 -0.40 7.66 21.56
C THR A 446 -1.18 8.62 20.65
N SER A 447 -2.48 8.84 20.91
CA SER A 447 -3.33 9.79 20.17
C SER A 447 -3.61 11.05 20.98
N GLU A 448 -3.09 12.20 20.54
CA GLU A 448 -3.20 13.49 21.25
C GLU A 448 -4.63 13.94 21.53
N HIS A 449 -5.58 13.58 20.66
CA HIS A 449 -7.00 13.96 20.78
C HIS A 449 -7.73 13.23 21.92
N ILE A 450 -7.20 12.10 22.39
CA ILE A 450 -7.86 11.24 23.38
C ILE A 450 -7.34 11.53 24.80
N ILE A 451 -6.12 12.08 24.91
CA ILE A 451 -5.42 12.36 26.18
C ILE A 451 -6.28 13.14 27.19
N PRO A 452 -6.97 14.23 26.82
CA PRO A 452 -7.78 15.00 27.79
C PRO A 452 -8.91 14.16 28.40
N MET A 453 -9.52 13.28 27.60
CA MET A 453 -10.69 12.47 27.98
C MET A 453 -10.36 11.34 28.97
N ILE A 454 -9.09 10.93 29.06
CA ILE A 454 -8.66 9.78 29.87
C ILE A 454 -7.58 10.15 30.90
N SER A 455 -7.32 11.45 31.06
CA SER A 455 -6.27 12.00 31.94
C SER A 455 -6.42 11.60 33.41
N SER A 456 -7.65 11.39 33.89
CA SER A 456 -7.96 10.99 35.27
C SER A 456 -8.00 9.47 35.49
N ALA A 457 -7.91 8.66 34.42
CA ALA A 457 -8.07 7.21 34.50
C ALA A 457 -6.87 6.54 35.18
N LYS A 458 -7.11 5.69 36.18
CA LYS A 458 -6.03 5.00 36.94
C LYS A 458 -5.68 3.65 36.33
N THR A 459 -6.66 2.97 35.76
CA THR A 459 -6.52 1.67 35.10
C THR A 459 -6.95 1.72 33.63
N PHE A 460 -6.56 0.71 32.85
CA PHE A 460 -7.03 0.56 31.47
C PHE A 460 -8.55 0.34 31.41
N LYS A 461 -9.12 -0.32 32.43
CA LYS A 461 -10.57 -0.43 32.60
C LYS A 461 -11.21 0.95 32.73
N ASP A 462 -10.63 1.83 33.56
CA ASP A 462 -11.09 3.22 33.68
C ASP A 462 -10.95 3.98 32.36
N VAL A 463 -9.85 3.80 31.63
CA VAL A 463 -9.65 4.41 30.29
C VAL A 463 -10.78 3.99 29.36
N TRP A 464 -11.07 2.69 29.31
CA TRP A 464 -12.12 2.13 28.48
C TRP A 464 -13.51 2.62 28.88
N ASP A 465 -13.80 2.67 30.18
CA ASP A 465 -15.09 3.11 30.70
C ASP A 465 -15.30 4.62 30.47
N HIS A 466 -14.27 5.46 30.62
CA HIS A 466 -14.32 6.88 30.29
C HIS A 466 -14.55 7.11 28.79
N LEU A 467 -13.84 6.40 27.91
CA LEU A 467 -14.04 6.51 26.47
C LEU A 467 -15.41 5.99 26.03
N SER A 468 -15.83 4.86 26.59
CA SER A 468 -17.16 4.32 26.32
C SER A 468 -18.24 5.29 26.75
N THR A 469 -18.08 5.94 27.90
CA THR A 469 -19.01 6.96 28.40
C THR A 469 -18.99 8.22 27.55
N ALA A 470 -17.81 8.73 27.17
CA ALA A 470 -17.68 9.94 26.34
C ALA A 470 -18.24 9.74 24.92
N LEU A 471 -17.99 8.57 24.33
CA LEU A 471 -18.55 8.20 23.03
C LEU A 471 -20.04 7.92 23.12
N ALA A 472 -20.51 7.30 24.21
CA ALA A 472 -21.93 7.12 24.47
C ALA A 472 -22.64 8.46 24.71
N SER A 473 -22.03 9.43 25.41
CA SER A 473 -22.62 10.75 25.63
C SER A 473 -22.64 11.59 24.36
N ALA A 474 -21.59 11.53 23.54
CA ALA A 474 -21.56 12.18 22.23
C ALA A 474 -22.62 11.58 21.29
N SER A 475 -22.74 10.25 21.27
CA SER A 475 -23.79 9.54 20.53
C SER A 475 -25.19 9.88 21.05
N THR A 476 -25.39 9.97 22.37
CA THR A 476 -26.67 10.31 23.00
C THR A 476 -27.06 11.76 22.71
N SER A 477 -26.12 12.70 22.81
CA SER A 477 -26.36 14.11 22.47
C SER A 477 -26.71 14.29 20.99
N ARG A 478 -26.03 13.57 20.09
CA ARG A 478 -26.36 13.57 18.65
C ARG A 478 -27.75 12.98 18.40
N THR A 479 -28.08 11.87 19.05
CA THR A 479 -29.41 11.25 18.96
C THR A 479 -30.50 12.18 19.51
N MET A 480 -30.27 12.86 20.63
CA MET A 480 -31.21 13.84 21.18
C MET A 480 -31.42 15.02 20.22
N GLY A 481 -30.36 15.57 19.64
CA GLY A 481 -30.46 16.67 18.67
C GLY A 481 -31.21 16.27 17.38
N LEU A 482 -30.95 15.07 16.85
CA LEU A 482 -31.68 14.55 15.70
C LEU A 482 -33.15 14.22 16.02
N THR A 483 -33.44 13.75 17.24
CA THR A 483 -34.81 13.51 17.70
C THR A 483 -35.59 14.81 17.85
N ASP A 484 -34.97 15.87 18.38
CA ASP A 484 -35.57 17.20 18.46
C ASP A 484 -35.85 17.80 17.08
N GLN A 485 -34.90 17.65 16.13
CA GLN A 485 -35.12 18.04 14.74
C GLN A 485 -36.29 17.28 14.10
N LEU A 486 -36.40 15.97 14.35
CA LEU A 486 -37.50 15.17 13.83
C LEU A 486 -38.85 15.58 14.41
N ALA A 487 -38.90 15.96 15.69
CA ALA A 487 -40.13 16.39 16.37
C ALA A 487 -40.63 17.76 15.88
N ASN A 488 -39.72 18.66 15.51
CA ASN A 488 -40.03 20.06 15.19
C ASN A 488 -40.07 20.36 13.69
N ILE A 489 -39.73 19.40 12.82
CA ILE A 489 -39.76 19.62 11.37
C ILE A 489 -41.19 19.77 10.85
N THR A 490 -41.41 20.81 10.03
CA THR A 490 -42.69 21.08 9.35
C THR A 490 -42.44 21.33 7.88
N LYS A 491 -43.43 21.05 7.02
CA LYS A 491 -43.38 21.29 5.57
C LYS A 491 -43.12 22.75 5.25
N GLY A 492 -43.85 23.67 5.88
CA GLY A 492 -43.73 25.10 5.61
C GLY A 492 -43.88 25.41 4.11
N THR A 493 -42.92 26.13 3.53
CA THR A 493 -42.91 26.48 2.10
C THR A 493 -42.30 25.39 1.20
N MET A 494 -41.89 24.25 1.76
CA MET A 494 -41.29 23.15 0.99
C MET A 494 -42.37 22.37 0.23
N THR A 495 -41.96 21.70 -0.85
CA THR A 495 -42.81 20.68 -1.50
C THR A 495 -42.94 19.44 -0.59
N VAL A 496 -43.99 18.64 -0.77
CA VAL A 496 -44.17 17.37 -0.02
C VAL A 496 -42.95 16.45 -0.18
N SER A 497 -42.37 16.39 -1.39
CA SER A 497 -41.20 15.56 -1.68
C SER A 497 -39.93 16.00 -0.96
N GLU A 498 -39.65 17.30 -0.91
CA GLU A 498 -38.49 17.83 -0.18
C GLU A 498 -38.66 17.63 1.33
N TYR A 499 -39.87 17.84 1.85
CA TYR A 499 -40.17 17.68 3.28
C TYR A 499 -39.98 16.22 3.73
N ILE A 500 -40.56 15.26 2.99
CA ILE A 500 -40.37 13.84 3.28
C ILE A 500 -38.92 13.41 3.07
N GLY A 501 -38.21 14.00 2.09
CA GLY A 501 -36.78 13.77 1.88
C GLY A 501 -35.92 14.16 3.09
N LYS A 502 -36.16 15.34 3.68
CA LYS A 502 -35.46 15.78 4.90
C LYS A 502 -35.77 14.88 6.11
N ILE A 503 -37.02 14.49 6.30
CA ILE A 503 -37.41 13.54 7.35
C ILE A 503 -36.66 12.22 7.18
N ARG A 504 -36.58 11.69 5.95
CA ARG A 504 -35.88 10.43 5.67
C ARG A 504 -34.39 10.54 5.99
N SER A 505 -33.74 11.65 5.61
CA SER A 505 -32.35 11.92 5.95
C SER A 505 -32.08 11.94 7.46
N ILE A 506 -32.96 12.58 8.25
CA ILE A 506 -32.85 12.61 9.72
C ILE A 506 -33.01 11.20 10.30
N VAL A 507 -33.96 10.42 9.81
CA VAL A 507 -34.20 9.03 10.25
C VAL A 507 -33.06 8.10 9.88
N ASP A 508 -32.49 8.25 8.68
CA ASP A 508 -31.32 7.48 8.25
C ASP A 508 -30.09 7.80 9.12
N GLU A 509 -29.90 9.07 9.48
CA GLU A 509 -28.87 9.47 10.43
C GLU A 509 -29.11 8.93 11.86
N LEU A 510 -30.36 8.91 12.32
CA LEU A 510 -30.74 8.27 13.59
C LEU A 510 -30.46 6.75 13.55
N ALA A 511 -30.75 6.09 12.42
CA ALA A 511 -30.49 4.66 12.22
C ALA A 511 -28.99 4.35 12.21
N LEU A 512 -28.16 5.20 11.59
CA LEU A 512 -26.69 5.12 11.66
C LEU A 512 -26.18 5.28 13.11
N ALA A 513 -26.86 6.10 13.92
CA ALA A 513 -26.63 6.24 15.36
C ALA A 513 -27.25 5.12 16.22
N ARG A 514 -27.77 4.05 15.60
CA ARG A 514 -28.45 2.89 16.23
C ARG A 514 -29.74 3.24 17.00
N SER A 515 -30.36 4.37 16.69
CA SER A 515 -31.68 4.77 17.19
C SER A 515 -32.72 4.57 16.10
N VAL A 516 -33.52 3.50 16.18
CA VAL A 516 -34.49 3.15 15.14
C VAL A 516 -35.83 3.84 15.43
N VAL A 517 -36.33 4.61 14.47
CA VAL A 517 -37.67 5.20 14.52
C VAL A 517 -38.68 4.22 13.89
N PRO A 518 -39.69 3.72 14.63
CA PRO A 518 -40.71 2.86 14.05
C PRO A 518 -41.50 3.57 12.93
N ASN A 519 -41.84 2.85 11.86
CA ASN A 519 -42.56 3.41 10.71
C ASN A 519 -43.90 4.08 11.11
N THR A 520 -44.60 3.57 12.12
CA THR A 520 -45.83 4.18 12.65
C THR A 520 -45.59 5.57 13.22
N ASN A 521 -44.49 5.75 13.94
CA ASN A 521 -44.11 7.04 14.52
C ASN A 521 -43.69 7.99 13.41
N LEU A 522 -42.94 7.50 12.42
CA LEU A 522 -42.53 8.28 11.26
C LEU A 522 -43.74 8.84 10.48
N ILE A 523 -44.77 8.01 10.26
CA ILE A 523 -46.02 8.42 9.62
C ILE A 523 -46.72 9.51 10.43
N LEU A 524 -46.79 9.38 11.74
CA LEU A 524 -47.39 10.40 12.61
C LEU A 524 -46.63 11.72 12.55
N HIS A 525 -45.29 11.69 12.52
CA HIS A 525 -44.48 12.91 12.40
C HIS A 525 -44.71 13.60 11.05
N VAL A 526 -44.74 12.84 9.95
CA VAL A 526 -45.06 13.36 8.62
C VAL A 526 -46.43 14.04 8.64
N LEU A 527 -47.48 13.35 9.11
CA LEU A 527 -48.86 13.86 9.15
C LEU A 527 -49.04 15.09 10.06
N ASN A 528 -48.29 15.19 11.16
CA ASN A 528 -48.38 16.34 12.06
C ASN A 528 -47.70 17.59 11.49
N GLY A 529 -46.66 17.42 10.67
CA GLY A 529 -45.88 18.54 10.12
C GLY A 529 -46.25 18.96 8.70
N VAL A 530 -47.15 18.27 7.98
CA VAL A 530 -47.54 18.65 6.60
C VAL A 530 -48.33 19.96 6.50
N GLY A 531 -48.93 20.44 7.59
CA GLY A 531 -49.69 21.69 7.59
C GLY A 531 -51.20 21.50 7.70
N SER A 532 -51.92 22.58 7.99
CA SER A 532 -53.37 22.54 8.28
C SER A 532 -54.23 22.29 7.05
N GLU A 533 -53.72 22.62 5.88
CA GLU A 533 -54.31 22.43 4.57
C GLU A 533 -54.39 20.94 4.19
N TYR A 534 -53.58 20.07 4.82
CA TYR A 534 -53.62 18.61 4.64
C TYR A 534 -54.47 17.89 5.70
N LYS A 535 -55.25 18.61 6.53
CA LYS A 535 -56.01 18.00 7.64
C LYS A 535 -57.00 16.91 7.20
N GLU A 536 -57.66 17.09 6.06
CA GLU A 536 -58.66 16.12 5.57
C GLU A 536 -58.02 14.78 5.17
N ILE A 537 -56.91 14.84 4.42
CA ILE A 537 -56.16 13.65 4.03
C ILE A 537 -55.45 13.01 5.24
N ALA A 538 -54.96 13.82 6.18
CA ALA A 538 -54.36 13.33 7.42
C ALA A 538 -55.37 12.57 8.29
N ALA A 539 -56.58 13.11 8.47
CA ALA A 539 -57.66 12.45 9.21
C ALA A 539 -58.08 11.13 8.53
N THR A 540 -58.15 11.12 7.19
CA THR A 540 -58.46 9.93 6.39
C THR A 540 -57.41 8.84 6.57
N VAL A 541 -56.12 9.19 6.59
CA VAL A 541 -55.02 8.24 6.81
C VAL A 541 -55.03 7.73 8.26
N GLN A 542 -55.28 8.58 9.25
CA GLN A 542 -55.33 8.21 10.67
C GLN A 542 -56.52 7.29 11.01
N ALA A 543 -57.64 7.41 10.28
CA ALA A 543 -58.83 6.58 10.48
C ALA A 543 -58.72 5.17 9.85
N ARG A 544 -57.62 4.84 9.16
CA ARG A 544 -57.45 3.52 8.52
C ARG A 544 -57.20 2.42 9.55
N ASN A 545 -57.88 1.29 9.37
CA ASN A 545 -57.66 0.08 10.16
C ASN A 545 -56.42 -0.72 9.72
N THR A 546 -55.83 -0.39 8.56
CA THR A 546 -54.63 -1.03 8.02
C THR A 546 -53.43 -0.08 8.02
N PRO A 547 -52.22 -0.52 8.41
CA PRO A 547 -51.03 0.33 8.38
C PRO A 547 -50.72 0.79 6.96
N ILE A 548 -50.54 2.10 6.77
CA ILE A 548 -50.07 2.66 5.51
C ILE A 548 -48.53 2.59 5.45
N SER A 549 -47.95 2.34 4.28
CA SER A 549 -46.50 2.45 4.11
C SER A 549 -46.08 3.90 3.89
N LEU A 550 -44.83 4.27 4.23
CA LEU A 550 -44.33 5.64 3.98
C LEU A 550 -44.36 6.00 2.48
N LYS A 551 -44.16 5.01 1.60
CA LYS A 551 -44.23 5.20 0.15
C LYS A 551 -45.66 5.51 -0.31
N GLU A 552 -46.63 4.71 0.14
CA GLU A 552 -48.06 4.96 -0.16
C GLU A 552 -48.53 6.29 0.42
N LEU A 553 -48.04 6.68 1.60
CA LEU A 553 -48.32 7.99 2.19
C LEU A 553 -47.74 9.14 1.36
N HIS A 554 -46.50 9.00 0.88
CA HIS A 554 -45.84 9.99 0.03
C HIS A 554 -46.61 10.22 -1.27
N ASP A 555 -47.00 9.13 -1.96
CA ASP A 555 -47.79 9.20 -3.20
C ASP A 555 -49.12 9.93 -2.97
N LYS A 556 -49.84 9.60 -1.88
CA LYS A 556 -51.10 10.25 -1.51
C LYS A 556 -50.97 11.74 -1.18
N LEU A 557 -49.89 12.12 -0.49
CA LEU A 557 -49.65 13.52 -0.14
C LEU A 557 -49.25 14.34 -1.36
N ILE A 558 -48.51 13.77 -2.32
CA ILE A 558 -48.21 14.43 -3.60
C ILE A 558 -49.47 14.64 -4.42
N GLU A 559 -50.31 13.60 -4.58
CA GLU A 559 -51.57 13.72 -5.32
C GLU A 559 -52.45 14.83 -4.75
N TYR A 560 -52.51 14.95 -3.42
CA TYR A 560 -53.24 16.01 -2.75
C TYR A 560 -52.56 17.39 -2.89
N GLU A 561 -51.23 17.46 -2.90
CA GLU A 561 -50.50 18.71 -3.15
C GLU A 561 -50.81 19.28 -4.54
N PHE A 562 -50.97 18.43 -5.56
CA PHE A 562 -51.44 18.86 -6.90
C PHE A 562 -52.89 19.35 -6.93
N PHE A 563 -53.73 18.90 -5.98
CA PHE A 563 -55.11 19.38 -5.86
C PHE A 563 -55.21 20.73 -5.12
N LEU A 564 -54.22 21.04 -4.27
CA LEU A 564 -54.14 22.29 -3.53
C LEU A 564 -53.43 23.43 -4.29
N ALA A 565 -52.57 23.09 -5.25
CA ALA A 565 -51.86 24.01 -6.14
C ALA A 565 -52.74 24.49 -7.29
#